data_AF-A0A9P8MJQ6-F1
#
_entry.id   AF-A0A9P8MJQ6-F1
#
_cell.length_a   1.000
_cell.length_b   1.000
_cell.length_c   1.000
_cell.angle_alpha   90.00
_cell.angle_beta   90.00
_cell.angle_gamma   90.00
#
_symmetry.space_group_name_H-M   'P 1'
#
loop_
_entity.id
_entity.type
_entity.pdbx_description
1 polymer ?
#
loop_
_entity_poly.entity_id
_entity_poly.type
_entity_poly.pdbx_seq_one_letter_code
_entity_poly.pdbx_strand_id
1 'polypeptide(L)'
;MGDLAEVLAEHDQNFRNKRFGQPLALGTAIRQAIAHQKFISVEEFLQPQAATFTRNLISLSWNAAEWTFRQFGIKDKISNDDSVPIGQYVIMNNVETVFQEFKQQVSGRTSHFDRIFTRLQFQSLFASTLVAGQCLSEDDLEVLLTFSSRDKGFIDYSDGIIRIRSSSDESGIGPEDVAVASIKELTANLRHQTLALNMRIESLTREIKTALAKNNRVVAQASLKSRKLAESSLAKRYATLNQLEDIAAKLEQASDQVQLVAVMKSSANALHSLNTRIGGSDRVDQVMEQIREQMLEVDEVAAILAEPTGETIDESEIQDELEALETETREAARLAKEKEEAEHEAGKIEELQNELANLPNVPTEIPSESDKSNTRTIEKQVASLSLDHS
;
A
#
# COMPACT_ATOMS: atom_id res chain seq x y z
N MET A 1 24.42 -13.35 2.71
CA MET A 1 24.58 -13.32 1.24
C MET A 1 23.45 -12.46 0.70
N GLY A 2 23.48 -11.19 1.08
CA GLY A 2 22.39 -10.25 0.95
C GLY A 2 22.92 -8.87 1.30
N ASP A 3 22.41 -7.86 0.61
CA ASP A 3 23.01 -6.56 0.28
C ASP A 3 23.88 -6.58 -1.01
N LEU A 4 23.60 -5.70 -1.98
CA LEU A 4 24.47 -5.52 -3.16
C LEU A 4 25.62 -4.59 -2.82
N ALA A 5 25.39 -3.63 -1.92
CA ALA A 5 26.36 -2.69 -1.37
C ALA A 5 26.63 -2.98 0.12
N GLU A 6 27.67 -3.76 0.42
CA GLU A 6 28.01 -4.05 1.82
C GLU A 6 28.78 -2.86 2.45
N VAL A 7 28.25 -2.29 3.52
CA VAL A 7 28.92 -1.24 4.32
C VAL A 7 29.98 -1.91 5.21
N LEU A 8 31.25 -1.76 4.86
CA LEU A 8 32.37 -2.28 5.67
C LEU A 8 32.78 -1.33 6.82
N ALA A 9 31.92 -0.37 7.17
CA ALA A 9 32.14 0.49 8.32
C ALA A 9 31.87 -0.27 9.62
N GLU A 10 32.91 -0.39 10.44
CA GLU A 10 32.84 -0.73 11.87
C GLU A 10 32.61 -2.20 12.28
N HIS A 11 32.86 -3.18 11.41
CA HIS A 11 32.53 -4.59 11.70
C HIS A 11 33.67 -5.48 12.23
N ASP A 12 34.88 -4.97 12.44
CA ASP A 12 36.01 -5.80 12.92
C ASP A 12 35.73 -6.41 14.32
N GLN A 13 34.88 -5.77 15.13
CA GLN A 13 34.39 -6.34 16.40
C GLN A 13 33.15 -7.24 16.26
N ASN A 14 32.31 -7.04 15.24
CA ASN A 14 31.04 -7.77 15.04
C ASN A 14 31.22 -9.18 14.44
N PHE A 15 32.33 -9.44 13.73
CA PHE A 15 32.66 -10.78 13.23
C PHE A 15 33.32 -11.70 14.28
N ARG A 16 33.42 -11.25 15.55
CA ARG A 16 33.96 -12.06 16.65
C ARG A 16 32.95 -13.14 17.04
N ASN A 17 33.16 -14.34 16.53
CA ASN A 17 32.38 -15.50 16.97
C ASN A 17 32.97 -16.04 18.28
N LYS A 18 32.14 -16.24 19.31
CA LYS A 18 32.58 -16.85 20.59
C LYS A 18 33.28 -18.21 20.43
N ARG A 19 33.01 -18.95 19.34
CA ARG A 19 33.67 -20.23 19.01
C ARG A 19 34.94 -20.10 18.16
N PHE A 20 35.07 -19.07 17.33
CA PHE A 20 36.12 -19.02 16.28
C PHE A 20 37.04 -17.79 16.37
N GLY A 21 36.78 -16.86 17.30
CA GLY A 21 37.63 -15.68 17.50
C GLY A 21 37.42 -14.59 16.45
N GLN A 22 38.37 -13.65 16.37
CA GLN A 22 38.38 -12.58 15.36
C GLN A 22 39.05 -13.10 14.07
N PRO A 23 38.49 -12.85 12.89
CA PRO A 23 39.11 -13.27 11.63
C PRO A 23 40.38 -12.46 11.35
N LEU A 24 41.55 -13.10 11.45
CA LEU A 24 42.90 -12.53 11.33
C LEU A 24 43.38 -12.21 9.89
N ALA A 25 42.53 -12.42 8.89
CA ALA A 25 42.88 -12.24 7.48
C ALA A 25 41.74 -11.62 6.66
N LEU A 26 40.74 -11.03 7.34
CA LEU A 26 39.59 -10.44 6.68
C LEU A 26 40.01 -9.24 5.82
N GLY A 27 40.92 -8.41 6.32
CA GLY A 27 41.46 -7.29 5.56
C GLY A 27 42.19 -7.77 4.31
N THR A 28 42.97 -8.83 4.41
CA THR A 28 43.67 -9.44 3.28
C THR A 28 42.72 -10.05 2.25
N ALA A 29 41.68 -10.77 2.69
CA ALA A 29 40.68 -11.35 1.81
C ALA A 29 39.89 -10.27 1.04
N ILE A 30 39.48 -9.19 1.71
CA ILE A 30 38.75 -8.09 1.09
C ILE A 30 39.64 -7.36 0.08
N ARG A 31 40.90 -7.08 0.43
CA ARG A 31 41.85 -6.47 -0.53
C ARG A 31 42.11 -7.36 -1.73
N GLN A 32 42.22 -8.67 -1.54
CA GLN A 32 42.36 -9.62 -2.64
C GLN A 32 41.09 -9.63 -3.51
N ALA A 33 39.90 -9.55 -2.91
CA ALA A 33 38.64 -9.48 -3.64
C ALA A 33 38.52 -8.18 -4.47
N ILE A 34 38.96 -7.04 -3.92
CA ILE A 34 39.05 -5.77 -4.64
C ILE A 34 40.06 -5.85 -5.78
N ALA A 35 41.24 -6.44 -5.54
CA ALA A 35 42.28 -6.63 -6.58
C ALA A 35 41.78 -7.49 -7.75
N HIS A 36 40.87 -8.43 -7.49
CA HIS A 36 40.24 -9.26 -8.51
C HIS A 36 38.92 -8.67 -9.05
N GLN A 37 38.60 -7.40 -8.77
CA GLN A 37 37.35 -6.72 -9.17
C GLN A 37 36.06 -7.44 -8.75
N LYS A 38 36.12 -8.27 -7.71
CA LYS A 38 34.91 -8.89 -7.13
C LYS A 38 34.14 -7.89 -6.27
N PHE A 39 34.86 -6.92 -5.73
CA PHE A 39 34.38 -5.84 -4.87
C PHE A 39 34.82 -4.53 -5.52
N ILE A 40 33.87 -3.68 -5.88
CA ILE A 40 34.12 -2.38 -6.52
C ILE A 40 33.45 -1.33 -5.64
N SER A 41 34.10 -0.20 -5.36
CA SER A 41 33.43 0.83 -4.56
C SER A 41 32.20 1.36 -5.30
N VAL A 42 31.12 1.72 -4.58
CA VAL A 42 29.89 2.24 -5.20
C VAL A 42 30.20 3.49 -6.03
N GLU A 43 31.03 4.40 -5.52
CA GLU A 43 31.46 5.60 -6.23
C GLU A 43 32.16 5.30 -7.57
N GLU A 44 33.10 4.36 -7.56
CA GLU A 44 33.80 3.92 -8.78
C GLU A 44 32.85 3.20 -9.75
N PHE A 45 31.95 2.37 -9.22
CA PHE A 45 31.01 1.61 -10.02
C PHE A 45 30.01 2.52 -10.75
N LEU A 46 29.54 3.59 -10.12
CA LEU A 46 28.54 4.49 -10.71
C LEU A 46 29.14 5.56 -11.64
N GLN A 47 30.47 5.67 -11.74
CA GLN A 47 31.08 6.65 -12.64
C GLN A 47 30.84 6.33 -14.14
N PRO A 48 30.53 7.36 -14.97
CA PRO A 48 30.21 7.19 -16.39
C PRO A 48 31.29 6.51 -17.25
N GLN A 49 32.55 6.55 -16.83
CA GLN A 49 33.71 6.03 -17.60
C GLN A 49 34.18 4.64 -17.17
N ALA A 50 33.49 3.96 -16.25
CA ALA A 50 33.96 2.69 -15.70
C ALA A 50 34.07 1.56 -16.74
N ALA A 51 33.35 1.60 -17.87
CA ALA A 51 33.42 0.56 -18.91
C ALA A 51 34.79 0.44 -19.61
N THR A 52 35.54 1.55 -19.71
CA THR A 52 36.94 1.51 -20.17
C THR A 52 37.90 1.18 -19.03
N PHE A 53 37.54 1.54 -17.80
CA PHE A 53 38.33 1.27 -16.61
C PHE A 53 38.32 -0.21 -16.19
N THR A 54 37.17 -0.89 -16.12
CA THR A 54 37.10 -2.34 -15.80
C THR A 54 37.85 -3.18 -16.83
N ARG A 55 37.78 -2.80 -18.11
CA ARG A 55 38.51 -3.44 -19.21
C ARG A 55 40.02 -3.19 -19.16
N ASN A 56 40.47 -2.01 -18.71
CA ASN A 56 41.91 -1.69 -18.55
C ASN A 56 42.49 -2.12 -17.18
N LEU A 57 41.69 -2.25 -16.13
CA LEU A 57 42.13 -2.61 -14.78
C LEU A 57 42.52 -4.09 -14.63
N ILE A 58 42.09 -4.98 -15.55
CA ILE A 58 42.60 -6.36 -15.62
C ILE A 58 44.13 -6.39 -15.81
N SER A 59 44.73 -5.27 -16.25
CA SER A 59 46.18 -5.12 -16.50
C SER A 59 46.97 -4.31 -15.47
N LEU A 60 46.35 -3.80 -14.40
CA LEU A 60 47.02 -2.90 -13.45
C LEU A 60 47.72 -3.67 -12.32
N SER A 61 49.01 -3.38 -12.12
CA SER A 61 49.81 -3.88 -11.00
C SER A 61 49.35 -3.27 -9.66
N TRP A 62 49.56 -4.00 -8.56
CA TRP A 62 49.24 -3.60 -7.17
C TRP A 62 49.55 -2.13 -6.82
N ASN A 63 50.67 -1.60 -7.30
CA ASN A 63 51.11 -0.22 -7.02
C ASN A 63 50.20 0.87 -7.63
N ALA A 64 49.47 0.56 -8.70
CA ALA A 64 48.57 1.51 -9.35
C ALA A 64 47.20 1.59 -8.63
N ALA A 65 46.72 0.48 -8.08
CA ALA A 65 45.54 0.47 -7.22
C ALA A 65 45.78 1.30 -5.95
N GLU A 66 46.99 1.21 -5.37
CA GLU A 66 47.40 2.01 -4.20
C GLU A 66 47.39 3.53 -4.47
N TRP A 67 47.69 3.96 -5.70
CA TRP A 67 47.59 5.35 -6.12
C TRP A 67 46.14 5.83 -6.27
N THR A 68 45.25 4.99 -6.83
CA THR A 68 43.82 5.29 -6.97
C THR A 68 43.13 5.42 -5.61
N PHE A 69 43.44 4.54 -4.65
CA PHE A 69 42.90 4.64 -3.29
C PHE A 69 43.36 5.91 -2.54
N ARG A 70 44.55 6.43 -2.86
CA ARG A 70 45.04 7.72 -2.31
C ARG A 70 44.31 8.94 -2.90
N GLN A 71 43.79 8.85 -4.12
CA GLN A 71 43.04 9.93 -4.78
C GLN A 71 41.58 10.04 -4.27
N PHE A 72 40.94 8.90 -3.94
CA PHE A 72 39.53 8.83 -3.49
C PHE A 72 39.35 8.90 -1.96
N GLY A 73 40.29 9.49 -1.23
CA GLY A 73 40.06 9.86 0.18
C GLY A 73 40.05 8.71 1.19
N ILE A 74 40.47 7.49 0.83
CA ILE A 74 40.73 6.38 1.78
C ILE A 74 42.08 6.63 2.50
N LYS A 75 42.24 7.81 3.10
CA LYS A 75 43.56 8.36 3.42
C LYS A 75 44.11 7.99 4.80
N ASP A 76 43.33 7.48 5.75
CA ASP A 76 43.78 7.52 7.16
C ASP A 76 43.96 6.20 7.93
N LYS A 77 43.95 5.01 7.30
CA LYS A 77 44.16 3.75 8.05
C LYS A 77 45.02 2.66 7.39
N ILE A 78 45.87 2.97 6.40
CA ILE A 78 46.68 1.94 5.69
C ILE A 78 48.00 1.61 6.44
N SER A 79 48.11 1.86 7.76
CA SER A 79 49.36 1.61 8.49
C SER A 79 49.49 0.18 9.06
N ASN A 80 48.49 -0.69 8.89
CA ASN A 80 48.53 -2.06 9.42
C ASN A 80 48.04 -3.06 8.35
N ASP A 81 48.80 -4.13 8.13
CA ASP A 81 48.65 -5.12 7.04
C ASP A 81 47.36 -5.96 7.10
N ASP A 82 46.40 -5.63 7.97
CA ASP A 82 45.10 -6.31 8.09
C ASP A 82 43.91 -5.34 8.27
N SER A 83 44.10 -4.04 8.03
CA SER A 83 42.98 -3.08 8.11
C SER A 83 41.99 -3.26 6.95
N VAL A 84 40.72 -3.51 7.27
CA VAL A 84 39.64 -3.52 6.28
C VAL A 84 39.42 -2.10 5.72
N PRO A 85 39.46 -1.91 4.38
CA PRO A 85 39.17 -0.61 3.81
C PRO A 85 37.68 -0.28 4.04
N ILE A 86 37.44 0.89 4.62
CA ILE A 86 36.11 1.33 5.04
C ILE A 86 35.41 1.99 3.84
N GLY A 87 34.22 1.52 3.50
CA GLY A 87 33.41 2.07 2.40
C GLY A 87 32.25 1.14 2.05
N GLN A 88 31.42 1.59 1.10
CA GLN A 88 30.39 0.77 0.47
C GLN A 88 30.95 0.11 -0.79
N TYR A 89 30.75 -1.19 -0.92
CA TYR A 89 31.28 -1.97 -2.04
C TYR A 89 30.17 -2.76 -2.72
N VAL A 90 30.12 -2.62 -4.04
CA VAL A 90 29.33 -3.46 -4.95
C VAL A 90 29.98 -4.83 -5.05
N ILE A 91 29.24 -5.86 -4.63
CA ILE A 91 29.67 -7.25 -4.75
C ILE A 91 29.18 -7.80 -6.10
N MET A 92 30.07 -7.89 -7.07
CA MET A 92 29.72 -8.22 -8.47
C MET A 92 29.01 -9.58 -8.62
N ASN A 93 29.34 -10.56 -7.78
CA ASN A 93 28.68 -11.86 -7.79
C ASN A 93 27.21 -11.76 -7.35
N ASN A 94 26.90 -10.88 -6.38
CA ASN A 94 25.53 -10.65 -5.94
C ASN A 94 24.75 -9.92 -7.04
N VAL A 95 25.36 -8.90 -7.65
CA VAL A 95 24.75 -8.15 -8.77
C VAL A 95 24.43 -9.08 -9.95
N GLU A 96 25.35 -9.96 -10.34
CA GLU A 96 25.09 -10.94 -11.40
C GLU A 96 23.94 -11.88 -11.03
N THR A 97 23.90 -12.36 -9.79
CA THR A 97 22.82 -13.25 -9.31
C THR A 97 21.46 -12.55 -9.40
N VAL A 98 21.38 -11.32 -8.87
CA VAL A 98 20.17 -10.49 -8.90
C VAL A 98 19.76 -10.14 -10.34
N PHE A 99 20.73 -9.88 -11.21
CA PHE A 99 20.48 -9.65 -12.63
C PHE A 99 19.86 -10.87 -13.33
N GLN A 100 20.32 -12.09 -13.02
CA GLN A 100 19.72 -13.30 -13.59
C GLN A 100 18.28 -13.51 -13.12
N GLU A 101 17.98 -13.25 -11.85
CA GLU A 101 16.62 -13.27 -11.32
C GLU A 101 15.74 -12.21 -11.99
N PHE A 102 16.24 -10.99 -12.13
CA PHE A 102 15.55 -9.91 -12.85
C PHE A 102 15.22 -10.33 -14.28
N LYS A 103 16.21 -10.87 -15.02
CA LYS A 103 16.03 -11.36 -16.38
C LYS A 103 14.97 -12.45 -16.48
N GLN A 104 14.92 -13.38 -15.52
CA GLN A 104 13.91 -14.43 -15.47
C GLN A 104 12.51 -13.83 -15.26
N GLN A 105 12.35 -12.91 -14.30
CA GLN A 105 11.06 -12.31 -13.98
C GLN A 105 10.46 -11.50 -15.14
N VAL A 106 11.31 -10.90 -15.99
CA VAL A 106 10.84 -10.08 -17.12
C VAL A 106 10.76 -10.82 -18.45
N SER A 107 11.18 -12.08 -18.50
CA SER A 107 11.24 -12.87 -19.73
C SER A 107 9.89 -13.06 -20.45
N GLY A 108 8.77 -13.00 -19.73
CA GLY A 108 7.41 -13.11 -20.29
C GLY A 108 6.86 -11.83 -20.90
N ARG A 109 7.57 -10.69 -20.80
CA ARG A 109 7.10 -9.38 -21.27
C ARG A 109 7.52 -9.16 -22.71
N THR A 110 6.54 -9.18 -23.62
CA THR A 110 6.78 -9.08 -25.06
C THR A 110 6.40 -7.71 -25.63
N SER A 111 5.28 -7.14 -25.16
CA SER A 111 4.75 -5.84 -25.60
C SER A 111 5.69 -4.69 -25.23
N HIS A 112 5.82 -3.71 -26.13
CA HIS A 112 6.64 -2.51 -25.89
C HIS A 112 6.20 -1.78 -24.61
N PHE A 113 4.87 -1.64 -24.43
CA PHE A 113 4.29 -1.03 -23.24
C PHE A 113 4.72 -1.77 -21.96
N ASP A 114 4.71 -3.10 -21.95
CA ASP A 114 5.06 -3.92 -20.78
C ASP A 114 6.55 -3.93 -20.44
N ARG A 115 7.41 -3.61 -21.39
CA ARG A 115 8.88 -3.56 -21.23
C ARG A 115 9.38 -2.24 -20.68
N ILE A 116 8.55 -1.20 -20.63
CA ILE A 116 8.90 0.13 -20.14
C ILE A 116 8.43 0.30 -18.70
N PHE A 117 9.29 0.84 -17.84
CA PHE A 117 8.97 1.12 -16.44
C PHE A 117 9.46 2.51 -16.06
N THR A 118 8.72 3.16 -15.18
CA THR A 118 9.29 4.26 -14.38
C THR A 118 10.10 3.67 -13.22
N ARG A 119 11.05 4.44 -12.68
CA ARG A 119 11.85 4.05 -11.52
C ARG A 119 10.97 3.60 -10.34
N LEU A 120 9.89 4.34 -10.05
CA LEU A 120 8.97 4.01 -8.96
C LEU A 120 8.26 2.67 -9.19
N GLN A 121 7.76 2.46 -10.40
CA GLN A 121 7.09 1.21 -10.75
C GLN A 121 8.06 0.03 -10.67
N PHE A 122 9.28 0.22 -11.16
CA PHE A 122 10.33 -0.79 -11.07
C PHE A 122 10.62 -1.14 -9.61
N GLN A 123 10.83 -0.14 -8.76
CA GLN A 123 11.08 -0.31 -7.33
C GLN A 123 9.93 -1.09 -6.67
N SER A 124 8.68 -0.69 -6.91
CA SER A 124 7.51 -1.35 -6.33
C SER A 124 7.35 -2.82 -6.75
N LEU A 125 7.77 -3.19 -7.97
CA LEU A 125 7.62 -4.55 -8.48
C LEU A 125 8.78 -5.47 -8.09
N PHE A 126 10.00 -4.91 -8.06
CA PHE A 126 11.22 -5.71 -8.06
C PHE A 126 12.03 -5.60 -6.77
N ALA A 127 11.92 -4.50 -6.01
CA ALA A 127 12.78 -4.28 -4.85
C ALA A 127 12.68 -5.40 -3.81
N SER A 128 11.49 -5.94 -3.54
CA SER A 128 11.25 -6.99 -2.54
C SER A 128 11.23 -8.41 -3.08
N THR A 129 11.36 -8.60 -4.40
CA THR A 129 11.17 -9.90 -5.06
C THR A 129 12.45 -10.46 -5.68
N LEU A 130 13.42 -9.60 -6.00
CA LEU A 130 14.67 -10.03 -6.63
C LEU A 130 15.65 -10.70 -5.65
N VAL A 131 15.53 -10.43 -4.35
CA VAL A 131 16.36 -11.04 -3.31
C VAL A 131 15.47 -11.66 -2.24
N ALA A 132 15.60 -12.97 -2.04
CA ALA A 132 14.80 -13.68 -1.05
C ALA A 132 15.03 -13.14 0.36
N GLY A 133 13.96 -12.64 1.00
CA GLY A 133 13.99 -12.15 2.38
C GLY A 133 14.64 -10.77 2.56
N GLN A 134 14.88 -10.02 1.49
CA GLN A 134 15.41 -8.66 1.55
C GLN A 134 14.68 -7.73 0.58
N CYS A 135 14.77 -6.43 0.84
CA CYS A 135 14.33 -5.38 -0.07
C CYS A 135 15.56 -4.62 -0.55
N LEU A 136 15.73 -4.45 -1.85
CA LEU A 136 16.81 -3.66 -2.44
C LEU A 136 16.67 -2.20 -2.00
N SER A 137 17.77 -1.60 -1.55
CA SER A 137 17.85 -0.16 -1.29
C SER A 137 17.83 0.65 -2.60
N GLU A 138 17.76 1.97 -2.49
CA GLU A 138 17.82 2.84 -3.68
C GLU A 138 19.18 2.77 -4.39
N ASP A 139 20.26 2.65 -3.61
CA ASP A 139 21.62 2.50 -4.13
C ASP A 139 21.79 1.14 -4.81
N ASP A 140 21.25 0.07 -4.21
CA ASP A 140 21.26 -1.27 -4.82
C ASP A 140 20.51 -1.30 -6.15
N LEU A 141 19.38 -0.57 -6.20
CA LEU A 141 18.60 -0.44 -7.42
C LEU A 141 19.38 0.32 -8.51
N GLU A 142 20.03 1.42 -8.16
CA GLU A 142 20.87 2.19 -9.07
C GLU A 142 22.03 1.35 -9.62
N VAL A 143 22.68 0.56 -8.76
CA VAL A 143 23.73 -0.39 -9.13
C VAL A 143 23.20 -1.44 -10.11
N LEU A 144 22.04 -2.04 -9.83
CA LEU A 144 21.42 -3.04 -10.69
C LEU A 144 21.05 -2.46 -12.07
N LEU A 145 20.44 -1.28 -12.11
CA LEU A 145 20.05 -0.61 -13.35
C LEU A 145 21.28 -0.21 -14.18
N THR A 146 22.28 0.37 -13.52
CA THR A 146 23.56 0.73 -14.15
C THR A 146 24.24 -0.52 -14.74
N PHE A 147 24.36 -1.60 -13.96
CA PHE A 147 24.93 -2.86 -14.44
C PHE A 147 24.16 -3.44 -15.64
N SER A 148 22.83 -3.47 -15.53
CA SER A 148 21.95 -4.02 -16.56
C SER A 148 22.04 -3.24 -17.87
N SER A 149 22.22 -1.91 -17.79
CA SER A 149 22.33 -1.05 -18.96
C SER A 149 23.73 -1.03 -19.56
N ARG A 150 24.74 -0.73 -18.73
CA ARG A 150 26.13 -0.50 -19.15
C ARG A 150 26.87 -1.79 -19.46
N ASP A 151 26.83 -2.76 -18.54
CA ASP A 151 27.65 -3.96 -18.60
C ASP A 151 26.98 -5.08 -19.39
N LYS A 152 25.66 -5.23 -19.25
CA LYS A 152 24.88 -6.29 -19.92
C LYS A 152 24.24 -5.86 -21.22
N GLY A 153 24.02 -4.57 -21.43
CA GLY A 153 23.29 -4.09 -22.59
C GLY A 153 21.85 -4.62 -22.66
N PHE A 154 21.26 -4.97 -21.51
CA PHE A 154 19.95 -5.63 -21.45
C PHE A 154 18.80 -4.62 -21.36
N ILE A 155 19.07 -3.44 -20.79
CA ILE A 155 18.09 -2.35 -20.66
C ILE A 155 18.67 -1.04 -21.20
N ASP A 156 17.78 -0.16 -21.64
CA ASP A 156 18.08 1.27 -21.76
C ASP A 156 17.57 1.97 -20.50
N TYR A 157 18.41 2.86 -19.96
CA TYR A 157 18.15 3.55 -18.71
C TYR A 157 18.58 5.02 -18.82
N SER A 158 17.61 5.93 -18.75
CA SER A 158 17.84 7.38 -18.76
C SER A 158 16.66 8.07 -18.07
N ASP A 159 16.92 9.15 -17.33
CA ASP A 159 15.90 10.03 -16.75
C ASP A 159 14.80 9.27 -15.97
N GLY A 160 15.18 8.23 -15.22
CA GLY A 160 14.25 7.42 -14.44
C GLY A 160 13.35 6.49 -15.27
N ILE A 161 13.54 6.41 -16.58
CA ILE A 161 12.85 5.50 -17.50
C ILE A 161 13.74 4.28 -17.76
N ILE A 162 13.15 3.10 -17.60
CA ILE A 162 13.79 1.81 -17.76
C ILE A 162 13.08 1.07 -18.88
N ARG A 163 13.76 0.80 -19.99
CA ARG A 163 13.22 -0.01 -21.10
C ARG A 163 14.02 -1.29 -21.25
N ILE A 164 13.35 -2.44 -21.20
CA ILE A 164 13.96 -3.73 -21.53
C ILE A 164 14.13 -3.81 -23.04
N ARG A 165 15.36 -4.04 -23.50
CA ARG A 165 15.68 -4.09 -24.92
C ARG A 165 15.15 -5.37 -25.56
N SER A 166 14.54 -5.23 -26.73
CA SER A 166 14.31 -6.31 -27.68
C SER A 166 15.32 -6.23 -28.85
N SER A 167 15.50 -7.32 -29.58
CA SER A 167 16.37 -7.39 -30.75
C SER A 167 15.98 -6.44 -31.89
N SER A 168 14.74 -5.96 -31.88
CA SER A 168 14.16 -5.03 -32.85
C SER A 168 14.38 -3.56 -32.51
N ASP A 169 14.81 -3.25 -31.28
CA ASP A 169 14.75 -1.90 -30.76
C ASP A 169 16.00 -1.09 -31.13
N GLU A 170 15.81 0.21 -31.36
CA GLU A 170 16.92 1.15 -31.43
C GLU A 170 17.54 1.36 -30.04
N SER A 171 18.79 1.82 -30.01
CA SER A 171 19.50 2.07 -28.76
C SER A 171 19.05 3.39 -28.13
N GLY A 172 18.72 3.35 -26.84
CA GLY A 172 18.40 4.53 -26.04
C GLY A 172 16.90 4.80 -25.89
N ILE A 173 16.55 5.69 -24.98
CA ILE A 173 15.16 6.03 -24.67
C ILE A 173 14.60 6.94 -25.77
N GLY A 174 13.56 6.46 -26.47
CA GLY A 174 12.88 7.19 -27.53
C GLY A 174 11.71 8.04 -27.00
N PRO A 175 11.12 8.90 -27.84
CA PRO A 175 9.95 9.69 -27.46
C PRO A 175 8.73 8.81 -27.14
N GLU A 176 8.63 7.61 -27.72
CA GLU A 176 7.58 6.63 -27.42
C GLU A 176 7.67 6.15 -25.97
N ASP A 177 8.89 5.85 -25.53
CA ASP A 177 9.18 5.38 -24.18
C ASP A 177 8.77 6.42 -23.13
N VAL A 178 9.05 7.69 -23.41
CA VAL A 178 8.63 8.83 -22.59
C VAL A 178 7.10 8.93 -22.51
N ALA A 179 6.40 8.72 -23.64
CA ALA A 179 4.94 8.73 -23.66
C ALA A 179 4.36 7.56 -22.83
N VAL A 180 4.89 6.35 -22.97
CA VAL A 180 4.48 5.20 -22.14
C VAL A 180 4.73 5.47 -20.66
N ALA A 181 5.94 5.94 -20.31
CA ALA A 181 6.32 6.24 -18.94
C ALA A 181 5.39 7.28 -18.30
N SER A 182 5.10 8.38 -19.01
CA SER A 182 4.20 9.43 -18.52
C SER A 182 2.76 8.95 -18.32
N ILE A 183 2.23 8.08 -19.20
CA ILE A 183 0.90 7.46 -19.01
C ILE A 183 0.90 6.59 -17.74
N LYS A 184 1.95 5.78 -17.53
CA LYS A 184 2.06 4.90 -16.36
C LYS A 184 2.17 5.69 -15.06
N GLU A 185 2.98 6.74 -15.05
CA GLU A 185 3.14 7.63 -13.91
C GLU A 185 1.82 8.34 -13.58
N LEU A 186 1.17 8.93 -14.57
CA LEU A 186 -0.10 9.60 -14.38
C LEU A 186 -1.19 8.64 -13.88
N THR A 187 -1.21 7.41 -14.39
CA THR A 187 -2.12 6.36 -13.92
C THR A 187 -1.87 6.03 -12.46
N ALA A 188 -0.61 5.90 -12.04
CA ALA A 188 -0.25 5.64 -10.65
C ALA A 188 -0.69 6.80 -9.73
N ASN A 189 -0.43 8.04 -10.14
CA ASN A 189 -0.81 9.24 -9.40
C ASN A 189 -2.33 9.35 -9.24
N LEU A 190 -3.10 9.16 -10.31
CA LEU A 190 -4.57 9.18 -10.25
C LEU A 190 -5.13 8.07 -9.37
N ARG A 191 -4.52 6.87 -9.37
CA ARG A 191 -4.90 5.79 -8.46
C ARG A 191 -4.63 6.14 -7.00
N HIS A 192 -3.49 6.78 -6.71
CA HIS A 192 -3.19 7.29 -5.36
C HIS A 192 -4.25 8.27 -4.87
N GLN A 193 -4.54 9.30 -5.68
CA GLN A 193 -5.56 10.30 -5.37
C GLN A 193 -6.95 9.69 -5.17
N THR A 194 -7.28 8.65 -5.95
CA THR A 194 -8.54 7.90 -5.81
C THR A 194 -8.65 7.21 -4.45
N LEU A 195 -7.56 6.59 -3.96
CA LEU A 195 -7.52 5.99 -2.63
C LEU A 195 -7.70 7.06 -1.54
N ALA A 196 -6.99 8.17 -1.64
CA ALA A 196 -7.06 9.27 -0.68
C ALA A 196 -8.48 9.89 -0.62
N LEU A 197 -9.10 10.12 -1.77
CA LEU A 197 -10.48 10.61 -1.88
C LEU A 197 -11.50 9.64 -1.27
N ASN A 198 -11.34 8.33 -1.51
CA ASN A 198 -12.19 7.30 -0.89
C ASN A 198 -12.09 7.32 0.64
N MET A 199 -10.89 7.35 1.20
CA MET A 199 -10.70 7.46 2.65
C MET A 199 -11.34 8.72 3.21
N ARG A 200 -11.25 9.85 2.49
CA ARG A 200 -11.88 11.10 2.90
C ARG A 200 -13.41 11.01 2.87
N ILE A 201 -13.98 10.42 1.83
CA ILE A 201 -15.44 10.19 1.72
C ILE A 201 -15.92 9.35 2.90
N GLU A 202 -15.21 8.27 3.25
CA GLU A 202 -15.56 7.47 4.42
C GLU A 202 -15.47 8.27 5.72
N SER A 203 -14.42 9.06 5.90
CA SER A 203 -14.26 9.93 7.08
C SER A 203 -15.41 10.94 7.21
N LEU A 204 -15.76 11.62 6.12
CA LEU A 204 -16.86 12.58 6.08
C LEU A 204 -18.21 11.88 6.33
N THR A 205 -18.39 10.67 5.81
CA THR A 205 -19.58 9.85 6.08
C THR A 205 -19.73 9.53 7.57
N ARG A 206 -18.63 9.17 8.24
CA ARG A 206 -18.63 8.96 9.71
C ARG A 206 -18.95 10.27 10.44
N GLU A 207 -18.35 11.38 10.03
CA GLU A 207 -18.59 12.69 10.62
C GLU A 207 -20.06 13.11 10.52
N ILE A 208 -20.68 12.98 9.33
CA ILE A 208 -22.11 13.25 9.11
C ILE A 208 -22.96 12.43 10.07
N LYS A 209 -22.73 11.12 10.17
CA LYS A 209 -23.47 10.24 11.10
C LYS A 209 -23.34 10.69 12.55
N THR A 210 -22.13 11.06 12.99
CA THR A 210 -21.91 11.56 14.35
C THR A 210 -22.56 12.92 14.62
N ALA A 211 -22.58 13.81 13.62
CA ALA A 211 -23.21 15.12 13.71
C ALA A 211 -24.74 14.98 13.78
N LEU A 212 -25.32 14.10 12.97
CA LEU A 212 -26.75 13.77 13.01
C LEU A 212 -27.17 13.15 14.35
N ALA A 213 -26.37 12.22 14.90
CA ALA A 213 -26.62 11.64 16.22
C ALA A 213 -26.59 12.70 17.35
N LYS A 214 -25.78 13.76 17.19
CA LYS A 214 -25.69 14.91 18.12
C LYS A 214 -26.68 16.03 17.80
N ASN A 215 -27.57 15.86 16.83
CA ASN A 215 -28.47 16.90 16.30
C ASN A 215 -27.75 18.20 15.85
N ASN A 216 -26.49 18.08 15.40
CA ASN A 216 -25.71 19.21 14.89
C ASN A 216 -25.85 19.31 13.37
N ARG A 217 -26.97 19.92 12.93
CA ARG A 217 -27.32 20.05 11.51
C ARG A 217 -26.31 20.86 10.70
N VAL A 218 -25.73 21.91 11.28
CA VAL A 218 -24.77 22.79 10.59
C VAL A 218 -23.50 22.03 10.20
N VAL A 219 -22.95 21.24 11.12
CA VAL A 219 -21.77 20.41 10.85
C VAL A 219 -22.12 19.30 9.85
N ALA A 220 -23.28 18.64 10.02
CA ALA A 220 -23.72 17.61 9.07
C ALA A 220 -23.85 18.15 7.64
N GLN A 221 -24.43 19.34 7.46
CA GLN A 221 -24.57 20.00 6.15
C GLN A 221 -23.20 20.35 5.53
N ALA A 222 -22.29 20.92 6.31
CA ALA A 222 -20.95 21.28 5.84
C ALA A 222 -20.12 20.05 5.43
N SER A 223 -20.18 18.98 6.24
CA SER A 223 -19.52 17.70 5.91
C SER A 223 -20.16 17.01 4.71
N LEU A 224 -21.48 17.13 4.53
CA LEU A 224 -22.20 16.61 3.37
C LEU A 224 -21.80 17.31 2.07
N LYS A 225 -21.71 18.64 2.08
CA LYS A 225 -21.20 19.43 0.96
C LYS A 225 -19.76 19.03 0.60
N SER A 226 -18.90 18.87 1.61
CA SER A 226 -17.52 18.41 1.41
C SER A 226 -17.45 17.00 0.83
N ARG A 227 -18.35 16.10 1.24
CA ARG A 227 -18.44 14.73 0.73
C ARG A 227 -18.80 14.74 -0.75
N LYS A 228 -19.80 15.53 -1.15
CA LYS A 228 -20.22 15.67 -2.56
C LYS A 228 -19.11 16.22 -3.45
N LEU A 229 -18.33 17.20 -2.99
CA LEU A 229 -17.16 17.69 -3.73
C LEU A 229 -16.11 16.59 -3.92
N ALA A 230 -15.86 15.79 -2.88
CA ALA A 230 -14.94 14.66 -2.95
C ALA A 230 -15.44 13.57 -3.91
N GLU A 231 -16.73 13.25 -3.88
CA GLU A 231 -17.37 12.28 -4.80
C GLU A 231 -17.31 12.74 -6.26
N SER A 232 -17.60 14.01 -6.54
CA SER A 232 -17.47 14.56 -7.90
C SER A 232 -16.02 14.54 -8.39
N SER A 233 -15.08 14.91 -7.52
CA SER A 233 -13.64 14.83 -7.84
C SER A 233 -13.22 13.39 -8.14
N LEU A 234 -13.66 12.43 -7.31
CA LEU A 234 -13.42 11.01 -7.50
C LEU A 234 -13.96 10.51 -8.85
N ALA A 235 -15.18 10.89 -9.21
CA ALA A 235 -15.79 10.54 -10.49
C ALA A 235 -14.98 11.05 -11.68
N LYS A 236 -14.48 12.30 -11.61
CA LYS A 236 -13.59 12.87 -12.64
C LYS A 236 -12.28 12.08 -12.76
N ARG A 237 -11.65 11.71 -11.64
CA ARG A 237 -10.41 10.89 -11.65
C ARG A 237 -10.64 9.52 -12.29
N TYR A 238 -11.75 8.84 -11.99
CA TYR A 238 -12.10 7.59 -12.67
C TYR A 238 -12.36 7.78 -14.16
N ALA A 239 -13.04 8.84 -14.57
CA ALA A 239 -13.25 9.14 -15.99
C ALA A 239 -11.91 9.34 -16.73
N THR A 240 -10.96 10.05 -16.10
CA THR A 240 -9.61 10.22 -16.63
C THR A 240 -8.83 8.91 -16.67
N LEU A 241 -8.91 8.08 -15.63
CA LEU A 241 -8.27 6.75 -15.63
C LEU A 241 -8.76 5.89 -16.80
N ASN A 242 -10.07 5.85 -17.04
CA ASN A 242 -10.64 5.13 -18.19
C ASN A 242 -10.08 5.66 -19.52
N GLN A 243 -9.96 6.98 -19.67
CA GLN A 243 -9.35 7.58 -20.86
C GLN A 243 -7.88 7.18 -21.03
N LEU A 244 -7.10 7.11 -19.95
CA LEU A 244 -5.70 6.69 -20.01
C LEU A 244 -5.57 5.20 -20.34
N GLU A 245 -6.48 4.36 -19.86
CA GLU A 245 -6.52 2.93 -20.22
C GLU A 245 -6.81 2.75 -21.72
N ASP A 246 -7.76 3.51 -22.28
CA ASP A 246 -8.03 3.54 -23.72
C ASP A 246 -6.81 4.01 -24.53
N ILE A 247 -6.08 5.02 -24.04
CA ILE A 247 -4.86 5.54 -24.67
C ILE A 247 -3.74 4.49 -24.60
N ALA A 248 -3.56 3.84 -23.44
CA ALA A 248 -2.57 2.79 -23.26
C ALA A 248 -2.83 1.61 -24.20
N ALA A 249 -4.09 1.15 -24.32
CA ALA A 249 -4.47 0.10 -25.24
C ALA A 249 -4.20 0.48 -26.71
N LYS A 250 -4.49 1.73 -27.09
CA LYS A 250 -4.15 2.24 -28.43
C LYS A 250 -2.65 2.34 -28.67
N LEU A 251 -1.87 2.70 -27.65
CA LEU A 251 -0.41 2.79 -27.74
C LEU A 251 0.22 1.42 -27.86
N GLU A 252 -0.27 0.43 -27.11
CA GLU A 252 0.11 -0.97 -27.25
C GLU A 252 -0.18 -1.49 -28.67
N GLN A 253 -1.37 -1.25 -29.20
CA GLN A 253 -1.72 -1.61 -30.57
C GLN A 253 -0.90 -0.84 -31.62
N ALA A 254 -0.56 0.43 -31.35
CA ALA A 254 0.19 1.28 -32.27
C ALA A 254 1.69 1.00 -32.25
N SER A 255 2.25 0.44 -31.18
CA SER A 255 3.64 -0.02 -31.18
C SER A 255 3.84 -1.17 -32.19
N ASP A 256 2.78 -1.94 -32.47
CA ASP A 256 2.76 -2.98 -33.51
C ASP A 256 2.59 -2.41 -34.95
N GLN A 257 2.24 -1.12 -35.11
CA GLN A 257 1.86 -0.52 -36.39
C GLN A 257 2.62 0.79 -36.68
N VAL A 258 3.02 1.07 -37.92
CA VAL A 258 3.80 2.27 -38.33
C VAL A 258 3.11 3.65 -38.05
N GLN A 259 1.92 3.68 -37.42
CA GLN A 259 1.13 4.89 -37.13
C GLN A 259 1.36 5.52 -35.75
N LEU A 260 2.38 5.06 -35.03
CA LEU A 260 2.74 5.48 -33.67
C LEU A 260 2.79 7.01 -33.46
N VAL A 261 3.35 7.78 -34.41
CA VAL A 261 3.52 9.24 -34.28
C VAL A 261 2.18 9.99 -34.16
N ALA A 262 1.14 9.52 -34.86
CA ALA A 262 -0.18 10.16 -34.81
C ALA A 262 -0.87 9.90 -33.46
N VAL A 263 -0.73 8.69 -32.93
CA VAL A 263 -1.23 8.31 -31.61
C VAL A 263 -0.49 9.09 -30.54
N MET A 264 0.85 9.16 -30.59
CA MET A 264 1.66 9.94 -29.66
C MET A 264 1.31 11.42 -29.65
N LYS A 265 1.05 12.04 -30.80
CA LYS A 265 0.61 13.45 -30.85
C LYS A 265 -0.76 13.65 -30.21
N SER A 266 -1.67 12.69 -30.40
CA SER A 266 -2.98 12.70 -29.75
C SER A 266 -2.86 12.50 -28.22
N SER A 267 -2.02 11.54 -27.80
CA SER A 267 -1.73 11.25 -26.39
C SER A 267 -1.03 12.42 -25.72
N ALA A 268 -0.03 13.03 -26.36
CA ALA A 268 0.67 14.21 -25.83
C ALA A 268 -0.28 15.41 -25.68
N ASN A 269 -1.20 15.62 -26.63
CA ASN A 269 -2.21 16.66 -26.50
C ASN A 269 -3.24 16.36 -25.40
N ALA A 270 -3.67 15.10 -25.26
CA ALA A 270 -4.58 14.67 -24.20
C ALA A 270 -3.91 14.82 -22.83
N LEU A 271 -2.67 14.34 -22.69
CA LEU A 271 -1.84 14.49 -21.50
C LEU A 271 -1.55 15.97 -21.21
N HIS A 272 -1.25 16.79 -22.20
CA HIS A 272 -1.05 18.23 -22.01
C HIS A 272 -2.35 18.92 -21.57
N SER A 273 -3.50 18.56 -22.14
CA SER A 273 -4.82 19.10 -21.73
C SER A 273 -5.22 18.69 -20.32
N LEU A 274 -4.71 17.55 -19.86
CA LEU A 274 -4.92 17.02 -18.52
C LEU A 274 -3.92 17.59 -17.52
N ASN A 275 -2.67 17.78 -17.93
CA ASN A 275 -1.56 18.37 -17.16
C ASN A 275 -1.69 19.90 -17.01
N THR A 276 -2.27 20.60 -17.99
CA THR A 276 -2.63 22.02 -17.85
C THR A 276 -3.80 22.27 -16.90
N ARG A 277 -4.62 21.26 -16.63
CA ARG A 277 -5.66 21.29 -15.58
C ARG A 277 -5.11 20.90 -14.21
N ILE A 278 -4.14 19.98 -14.16
CA ILE A 278 -3.58 19.40 -12.93
C ILE A 278 -2.28 20.10 -12.45
N GLY A 279 -1.72 21.02 -13.24
CA GLY A 279 -0.60 21.86 -12.84
C GLY A 279 0.78 21.31 -13.21
N GLY A 280 1.22 21.65 -14.42
CA GLY A 280 2.61 22.03 -14.72
C GLY A 280 3.59 20.90 -15.05
N SER A 281 4.13 20.96 -16.28
CA SER A 281 5.15 20.07 -16.86
C SER A 281 6.53 20.08 -16.18
N ASP A 282 6.73 20.86 -15.12
CA ASP A 282 8.06 21.09 -14.50
C ASP A 282 8.29 20.29 -13.21
N ARG A 283 7.49 19.25 -12.94
CA ARG A 283 7.43 18.61 -11.61
C ARG A 283 7.49 17.09 -11.59
N VAL A 284 7.98 16.38 -12.59
CA VAL A 284 8.14 14.92 -12.46
C VAL A 284 9.13 14.58 -11.32
N ASP A 285 10.27 15.27 -11.25
CA ASP A 285 11.23 15.08 -10.16
C ASP A 285 10.71 15.56 -8.78
N GLN A 286 9.89 16.62 -8.77
CA GLN A 286 9.33 17.19 -7.53
C GLN A 286 8.11 16.40 -7.01
N VAL A 287 7.31 15.80 -7.90
CA VAL A 287 6.18 14.92 -7.57
C VAL A 287 6.70 13.57 -7.08
N MET A 288 7.82 13.09 -7.62
CA MET A 288 8.46 11.86 -7.14
C MET A 288 9.08 12.02 -5.74
N GLU A 289 9.72 13.17 -5.46
CA GLU A 289 10.18 13.50 -4.11
C GLU A 289 8.99 13.70 -3.16
N GLN A 290 7.93 14.39 -3.61
CA GLN A 290 6.70 14.55 -2.84
C GLN A 290 5.98 13.22 -2.59
N ILE A 291 5.95 12.25 -3.51
CA ILE A 291 5.31 10.93 -3.27
C ILE A 291 6.12 10.10 -2.26
N ARG A 292 7.46 10.22 -2.27
CA ARG A 292 8.32 9.59 -1.25
C ARG A 292 8.20 10.26 0.12
N GLU A 293 7.99 11.57 0.16
CA GLU A 293 7.82 12.36 1.39
C GLU A 293 6.36 12.33 1.93
N GLN A 294 5.36 12.13 1.05
CA GLN A 294 3.92 12.18 1.38
C GLN A 294 3.26 10.85 1.72
N MET A 295 4.01 9.79 2.01
CA MET A 295 3.45 8.69 2.82
C MET A 295 3.08 9.13 4.26
N LEU A 296 3.24 10.42 4.61
CA LEU A 296 2.90 10.96 5.92
C LEU A 296 1.96 12.19 5.96
N GLU A 297 1.43 12.73 4.86
CA GLU A 297 0.76 14.04 4.94
C GLU A 297 -0.75 14.04 4.68
N VAL A 298 -1.47 14.46 5.72
CA VAL A 298 -2.91 14.78 5.78
C VAL A 298 -3.32 15.93 4.82
N ASP A 299 -2.38 16.57 4.10
CA ASP A 299 -2.60 17.76 3.27
C ASP A 299 -2.81 17.51 1.76
N GLU A 300 -2.50 16.32 1.23
CA GLU A 300 -2.69 16.03 -0.22
C GLU A 300 -4.19 16.09 -0.61
N VAL A 301 -5.07 15.60 0.26
CA VAL A 301 -6.52 15.62 0.04
C VAL A 301 -7.05 17.07 0.01
N ALA A 302 -6.52 17.96 0.85
CA ALA A 302 -6.91 19.36 0.85
C ALA A 302 -6.49 20.05 -0.45
N ALA A 303 -5.29 19.74 -0.96
CA ALA A 303 -4.82 20.23 -2.26
C ALA A 303 -5.69 19.71 -3.42
N ILE A 304 -6.05 18.42 -3.44
CA ILE A 304 -6.92 17.82 -4.47
C ILE A 304 -8.30 18.48 -4.48
N LEU A 305 -8.88 18.76 -3.32
CA LEU A 305 -10.20 19.39 -3.19
C LEU A 305 -10.18 20.89 -3.49
N ALA A 306 -9.03 21.55 -3.30
CA ALA A 306 -8.84 22.97 -3.64
C ALA A 306 -8.69 23.20 -5.15
N GLU A 307 -8.48 22.15 -5.94
CA GLU A 307 -8.47 22.26 -7.40
C GLU A 307 -9.84 22.79 -7.87
N PRO A 308 -9.88 23.87 -8.65
CA PRO A 308 -11.14 24.46 -9.10
C PRO A 308 -11.87 23.48 -10.02
N THR A 309 -12.77 22.69 -9.43
CA THR A 309 -13.59 21.69 -10.12
C THR A 309 -14.63 22.33 -11.03
N GLY A 310 -14.87 23.65 -10.89
CA GLY A 310 -15.90 24.41 -11.59
C GLY A 310 -17.33 24.03 -11.19
N GLU A 311 -17.49 23.13 -10.20
CA GLU A 311 -18.77 22.55 -9.83
C GLU A 311 -19.41 23.37 -8.71
N THR A 312 -20.56 23.95 -9.00
CA THR A 312 -21.40 24.59 -7.98
C THR A 312 -22.39 23.55 -7.48
N ILE A 313 -22.24 23.15 -6.23
CA ILE A 313 -23.21 22.26 -5.57
C ILE A 313 -24.45 23.07 -5.24
N ASP A 314 -25.61 22.58 -5.69
CA ASP A 314 -26.90 23.17 -5.36
C ASP A 314 -27.22 22.97 -3.87
N GLU A 315 -27.48 24.07 -3.16
CA GLU A 315 -27.77 24.04 -1.72
C GLU A 315 -29.11 23.36 -1.41
N SER A 316 -30.04 23.35 -2.37
CA SER A 316 -31.34 22.68 -2.21
C SER A 316 -31.20 21.15 -2.22
N GLU A 317 -30.39 20.60 -3.13
CA GLU A 317 -30.10 19.16 -3.19
C GLU A 317 -29.46 18.67 -1.88
N ILE A 318 -28.54 19.46 -1.32
CA ILE A 318 -27.88 19.13 -0.04
C ILE A 318 -28.87 19.12 1.11
N GLN A 319 -29.83 20.04 1.11
CA GLN A 319 -30.86 20.12 2.15
C GLN A 319 -31.80 18.92 2.08
N ASP A 320 -32.24 18.53 0.88
CA ASP A 320 -33.11 17.36 0.67
C ASP A 320 -32.39 16.06 1.08
N GLU A 321 -31.12 15.89 0.70
CA GLU A 321 -30.32 14.72 1.09
C GLU A 321 -30.07 14.68 2.60
N LEU A 322 -29.84 15.83 3.23
CA LEU A 322 -29.68 15.91 4.68
C LEU A 322 -30.96 15.51 5.43
N GLU A 323 -32.13 15.92 4.92
CA GLU A 323 -33.42 15.52 5.46
C GLU A 323 -33.64 14.01 5.33
N ALA A 324 -33.31 13.44 4.17
CA ALA A 324 -33.36 11.99 3.97
C ALA A 324 -32.46 11.24 4.99
N LEU A 325 -31.20 11.65 5.14
CA LEU A 325 -30.26 11.05 6.08
C LEU A 325 -30.72 11.20 7.55
N GLU A 326 -31.35 12.31 7.91
CA GLU A 326 -31.96 12.50 9.22
C GLU A 326 -33.11 11.53 9.47
N THR A 327 -33.99 11.34 8.48
CA THR A 327 -35.11 10.39 8.61
C THR A 327 -34.60 8.96 8.77
N GLU A 328 -33.65 8.52 7.94
CA GLU A 328 -33.01 7.21 8.05
C GLU A 328 -32.35 7.01 9.41
N THR A 329 -31.64 8.03 9.91
CA THR A 329 -30.97 7.96 11.22
C THR A 329 -31.99 7.84 12.36
N ARG A 330 -33.12 8.57 12.30
CA ARG A 330 -34.20 8.46 13.30
C ARG A 330 -34.88 7.09 13.26
N GLU A 331 -35.15 6.57 12.07
CA GLU A 331 -35.74 5.23 11.90
C GLU A 331 -34.81 4.13 12.42
N ALA A 332 -33.52 4.21 12.09
CA ALA A 332 -32.52 3.28 12.61
C ALA A 332 -32.41 3.34 14.15
N ALA A 333 -32.46 4.53 14.74
CA ALA A 333 -32.47 4.70 16.19
C ALA A 333 -33.74 4.13 16.84
N ARG A 334 -34.90 4.26 16.18
CA ARG A 334 -36.16 3.66 16.65
C ARG A 334 -36.09 2.13 16.63
N LEU A 335 -35.65 1.55 15.52
CA LEU A 335 -35.49 0.09 15.37
C LEU A 335 -34.48 -0.49 16.37
N ALA A 336 -33.39 0.24 16.65
CA ALA A 336 -32.41 -0.17 17.66
C ALA A 336 -33.02 -0.23 19.07
N LYS A 337 -33.83 0.77 19.45
CA LYS A 337 -34.55 0.77 20.73
C LYS A 337 -35.57 -0.35 20.83
N GLU A 338 -36.37 -0.55 19.78
CA GLU A 338 -37.35 -1.65 19.73
C GLU A 338 -36.68 -3.02 19.89
N LYS A 339 -35.49 -3.20 19.31
CA LYS A 339 -34.70 -4.43 19.46
C LYS A 339 -34.15 -4.60 20.88
N GLU A 340 -33.61 -3.54 21.49
CA GLU A 340 -33.10 -3.58 22.87
C GLU A 340 -34.23 -3.85 23.88
N GLU A 341 -35.40 -3.23 23.68
CA GLU A 341 -36.60 -3.47 24.48
C GLU A 341 -37.09 -4.92 24.34
N ALA A 342 -37.13 -5.46 23.12
CA ALA A 342 -37.50 -6.85 22.87
C ALA A 342 -36.52 -7.86 23.48
N GLU A 343 -35.21 -7.60 23.41
CA GLU A 343 -34.18 -8.43 24.04
C GLU A 343 -34.29 -8.40 25.58
N HIS A 344 -34.55 -7.23 26.16
CA HIS A 344 -34.75 -7.10 27.61
C HIS A 344 -36.05 -7.75 28.09
N GLU A 345 -37.14 -7.65 27.32
CA GLU A 345 -38.40 -8.33 27.62
C GLU A 345 -38.27 -9.85 27.50
N ALA A 346 -37.56 -10.34 26.48
CA ALA A 346 -37.24 -11.76 26.33
C ALA A 346 -36.42 -12.30 27.52
N GLY A 347 -35.41 -11.55 27.98
CA GLY A 347 -34.62 -11.92 29.16
C GLY A 347 -35.44 -11.98 30.45
N LYS A 348 -36.38 -11.04 30.64
CA LYS A 348 -37.31 -11.07 31.79
C LYS A 348 -38.27 -12.26 31.74
N ILE A 349 -38.76 -12.61 30.55
CA ILE A 349 -39.63 -13.78 30.39
C ILE A 349 -38.88 -15.06 30.72
N GLU A 350 -37.61 -15.18 30.30
CA GLU A 350 -36.75 -16.32 30.62
C GLU A 350 -36.44 -16.41 32.12
N GLU A 351 -36.17 -15.29 32.78
CA GLU A 351 -35.97 -15.21 34.23
C GLU A 351 -37.22 -15.64 35.01
N LEU A 352 -38.39 -15.12 34.64
CA LEU A 352 -39.68 -15.50 35.26
C LEU A 352 -40.02 -16.98 35.05
N GLN A 353 -39.67 -17.55 33.89
CA GLN A 353 -39.85 -18.99 33.62
C GLN A 353 -38.95 -19.84 34.51
N ASN A 354 -37.71 -19.43 34.73
CA ASN A 354 -36.79 -20.10 35.64
C ASN A 354 -37.23 -19.97 37.11
N GLU A 355 -37.79 -18.82 37.51
CA GLU A 355 -38.33 -18.62 38.86
C GLU A 355 -39.58 -19.47 39.12
N LEU A 356 -40.49 -19.55 38.14
CA LEU A 356 -41.68 -20.43 38.19
C LEU A 356 -41.30 -21.92 38.28
N ALA A 357 -40.23 -22.34 37.59
CA ALA A 357 -39.74 -23.72 37.64
C ALA A 357 -39.11 -24.09 39.00
N ASN A 358 -38.69 -23.10 39.79
CA ASN A 358 -38.07 -23.28 41.11
C ASN A 358 -39.06 -23.13 42.29
N LEU A 359 -40.34 -22.88 42.03
CA LEU A 359 -41.34 -22.81 43.11
C LEU A 359 -41.59 -24.21 43.72
N PRO A 360 -41.59 -24.33 45.06
CA PRO A 360 -41.89 -25.59 45.74
C PRO A 360 -43.35 -26.00 45.51
N ASN A 361 -43.55 -27.28 45.21
CA ASN A 361 -44.87 -27.86 44.97
C ASN A 361 -45.78 -27.64 46.19
N VAL A 362 -46.94 -27.00 46.00
CA VAL A 362 -47.92 -26.79 47.08
C VAL A 362 -48.37 -28.15 47.62
N PRO A 363 -48.34 -28.40 48.94
CA PRO A 363 -48.78 -29.68 49.50
C PRO A 363 -50.27 -29.95 49.21
N THR A 364 -50.51 -30.91 48.33
CA THR A 364 -51.83 -31.51 48.11
C THR A 364 -52.14 -32.50 49.22
N GLU A 365 -52.45 -32.02 50.43
CA GLU A 365 -53.20 -32.82 51.41
C GLU A 365 -54.65 -32.36 51.43
N ILE A 366 -55.43 -32.91 50.50
CA ILE A 366 -56.88 -33.01 50.61
C ILE A 366 -57.14 -34.25 51.47
N PRO A 367 -57.78 -34.16 52.65
CA PRO A 367 -58.14 -35.34 53.42
C PRO A 367 -59.07 -36.24 52.59
N SER A 368 -58.66 -37.49 52.43
CA SER A 368 -59.37 -38.51 51.67
C SER A 368 -60.78 -38.75 52.22
N GLU A 369 -61.77 -38.79 51.31
CA GLU A 369 -63.13 -39.27 51.55
C GLU A 369 -63.14 -40.74 51.98
N SER A 370 -63.04 -40.99 53.29
CA SER A 370 -63.42 -42.26 53.90
C SER A 370 -64.14 -42.00 55.23
N ASP A 371 -65.34 -41.42 55.17
CA ASP A 371 -66.34 -41.50 56.25
C ASP A 371 -67.76 -41.03 55.81
N LYS A 372 -68.21 -41.48 54.62
CA LYS A 372 -69.59 -41.29 54.15
C LYS A 372 -70.62 -42.24 54.81
N SER A 373 -70.33 -42.82 55.98
CA SER A 373 -71.22 -43.73 56.72
C SER A 373 -71.78 -43.18 58.03
N ASN A 374 -71.33 -42.01 58.52
CA ASN A 374 -71.84 -41.43 59.79
C ASN A 374 -72.70 -40.16 59.66
N THR A 375 -72.75 -39.50 58.50
CA THR A 375 -73.53 -38.25 58.34
C THR A 375 -75.01 -38.48 57.95
N ARG A 376 -75.36 -39.65 57.40
CA ARG A 376 -76.77 -40.03 57.13
C ARG A 376 -77.53 -40.55 58.36
N THR A 377 -76.83 -40.86 59.44
CA THR A 377 -77.43 -41.33 60.70
C THR A 377 -77.83 -40.17 61.61
N ILE A 378 -77.10 -39.04 61.56
CA ILE A 378 -77.39 -37.86 62.38
C ILE A 378 -78.56 -37.04 61.83
N GLU A 379 -78.69 -36.87 60.50
CA GLU A 379 -79.84 -36.15 59.92
C GLU A 379 -81.19 -36.90 60.06
N LYS A 380 -81.16 -38.24 60.18
CA LYS A 380 -82.37 -39.03 60.46
C LYS A 380 -82.75 -39.10 61.95
N GLN A 381 -81.82 -38.85 62.87
CA GLN A 381 -82.12 -38.78 64.31
C GLN A 381 -82.53 -37.37 64.77
N VAL A 382 -82.14 -36.30 64.05
CA VAL A 382 -82.56 -34.93 64.37
C VAL A 382 -83.93 -34.59 63.75
N ALA A 383 -84.32 -35.25 62.65
CA ALA A 383 -85.66 -35.11 62.07
C ALA A 383 -86.78 -35.87 62.84
N SER A 384 -86.44 -36.83 63.71
CA SER A 384 -87.41 -37.55 64.55
C SER A 384 -87.53 -37.00 65.98
N LEU A 385 -86.94 -35.83 66.28
CA LEU A 385 -86.94 -35.20 67.61
C LEU A 385 -87.57 -33.80 67.66
N SER A 386 -88.16 -33.29 66.57
CA SER A 386 -88.69 -31.91 66.53
C SER A 386 -90.15 -31.75 66.10
N LEU A 387 -90.95 -32.83 66.04
CA LEU A 387 -92.40 -32.75 65.83
C LEU A 387 -93.11 -33.83 66.66
N ASP A 388 -93.01 -33.72 67.98
CA ASP A 388 -93.90 -34.41 68.92
C ASP A 388 -93.94 -33.69 70.28
N HIS A 389 -94.63 -32.54 70.34
CA HIS A 389 -95.53 -32.22 71.46
C HIS A 389 -96.42 -31.02 71.11
N SER A 390 -97.72 -31.31 71.09
CA SER A 390 -98.79 -30.39 71.49
C SER A 390 -98.76 -30.16 73.00
#